data_AF-A0A8C5C7T2-F1
#
_entry.id   AF-A0A8C5C7T2-F1
#
_cell.length_a   1.000
_cell.length_b   1.000
_cell.length_c   1.000
_cell.angle_alpha   90.00
_cell.angle_beta   90.00
_cell.angle_gamma   90.00
#
_symmetry.space_group_name_H-M   'P 1'
#
loop_
_entity.id
_entity.type
_entity.pdbx_description
1 polymer ?
#
loop_
_entity_poly.entity_id
_entity_poly.type
_entity_poly.pdbx_seq_one_letter_code
_entity_poly.pdbx_strand_id
1 'polypeptide(L)'
;MTSTHSTSFVKHHYIFCIYTCTNHFHSEPALIILCFLLQVVELLNQAALMGTEEKLTVLKQVQELIINKDPSLLDNFLDEMIAFQSDKSMEVRKFVIGFIEEACKRDNELLLRLVANLNMLLRDESVNVAAPWTEETVRQCLFLYLSLLPLNHRLVHELASVYTEAIADIKRSVLRVIEQPIRGMGMNSPDLLLLVETCPKGAETLVTRCLHILTDKVPPSPELVERVRDLYHKRVPDVRFLIPVINGLEKKEVILALPKLIKLNPIVVKEVFNRLLGTQHSEGSSSMSPLTPGELLVSLHNIDSTKCDMKSIIKATNLCYGEKNVYTSEVLAVVMQQLMEQNPLPMLLMRTVIQSLSMYPRLGGFVMNILSRLIVKQVWKHPKVWEGFVKCCQRTKPQSFSVLLQLPATQLTSVFDRCPELRDPLLQHVHSFTPHQQAHIAPSVMGVLEASDQPTVMPVGPPVERRVTVGNTASNSYTRITVMSVGDCETYRPN
;
A
#
# COMPACT_ATOMS: atom_id res chain seq x y z
N MET A 1 32.11 44.84 -45.66
CA MET A 1 33.40 45.37 -45.18
C MET A 1 33.38 45.31 -43.67
N THR A 2 34.44 44.72 -43.15
CA THR A 2 34.76 44.27 -41.79
C THR A 2 34.82 45.37 -40.73
N SER A 3 34.44 45.04 -39.48
CA SER A 3 35.14 45.37 -38.22
C SER A 3 34.26 44.95 -37.02
N THR A 4 34.39 43.73 -36.50
CA THR A 4 35.12 43.39 -35.27
C THR A 4 34.68 44.15 -34.00
N HIS A 5 33.58 43.71 -33.39
CA HIS A 5 33.30 43.90 -31.96
C HIS A 5 32.90 42.55 -31.33
N SER A 6 33.83 41.58 -31.34
CA SER A 6 33.80 40.43 -30.43
C SER A 6 34.98 40.58 -29.48
N THR A 7 34.83 41.48 -28.51
CA THR A 7 35.81 41.66 -27.44
C THR A 7 35.40 40.82 -26.24
N SER A 8 35.85 39.56 -26.28
CA SER A 8 36.20 38.65 -25.18
C SER A 8 35.29 38.56 -23.95
N PHE A 9 34.81 37.34 -23.74
CA PHE A 9 33.93 36.90 -22.66
C PHE A 9 34.49 37.09 -21.23
N VAL A 10 35.82 37.26 -21.05
CA VAL A 10 36.48 37.19 -19.72
C VAL A 10 37.45 38.36 -19.45
N LYS A 11 37.57 39.35 -20.35
CA LYS A 11 38.81 40.17 -20.41
C LYS A 11 39.01 41.28 -19.37
N HIS A 12 37.98 41.82 -18.72
CA HIS A 12 38.17 43.06 -17.95
C HIS A 12 38.49 42.89 -16.47
N HIS A 13 38.05 41.82 -15.81
CA HIS A 13 38.36 41.61 -14.39
C HIS A 13 39.76 40.97 -14.18
N TYR A 14 40.15 40.05 -15.06
CA TYR A 14 41.35 39.24 -14.88
C TYR A 14 42.65 39.94 -15.26
N ILE A 15 42.62 40.91 -16.19
CA ILE A 15 43.81 41.71 -16.55
C ILE A 15 44.32 42.52 -15.35
N PHE A 16 43.43 43.01 -14.49
CA PHE A 16 43.80 43.77 -13.29
C PHE A 16 44.45 42.89 -12.21
N CYS A 17 43.95 41.66 -12.02
CA CYS A 17 44.57 40.66 -11.14
C CYS A 17 45.93 40.16 -11.66
N ILE A 18 46.09 40.00 -12.98
CA ILE A 18 47.38 39.62 -13.60
C ILE A 18 48.43 40.72 -13.36
N TYR A 19 48.06 41.99 -13.49
CA TYR A 19 48.98 43.12 -13.33
C TYR A 19 49.40 43.36 -11.87
N THR A 20 48.55 42.98 -10.91
CA THR A 20 48.85 43.09 -9.47
C THR A 20 49.65 41.88 -8.95
N CYS A 21 49.35 40.65 -9.40
CA CYS A 21 50.12 39.46 -9.01
C CYS A 21 51.56 39.45 -9.55
N THR A 22 51.79 39.90 -10.79
CA THR A 22 53.14 39.97 -11.39
C THR A 22 54.06 41.01 -10.73
N ASN A 23 53.49 42.05 -10.10
CA ASN A 23 54.27 43.12 -9.48
C ASN A 23 54.48 42.95 -7.96
N HIS A 24 53.85 41.97 -7.28
CA HIS A 24 53.91 41.86 -5.81
C HIS A 24 54.21 40.48 -5.21
N PHE A 25 54.13 39.37 -5.94
CA PHE A 25 54.35 38.03 -5.35
C PHE A 25 55.43 37.23 -6.08
N HIS A 26 56.60 37.09 -5.45
CA HIS A 26 57.74 36.27 -5.89
C HIS A 26 57.74 34.83 -5.28
N SER A 27 56.60 34.34 -4.81
CA SER A 27 56.49 32.97 -4.29
C SER A 27 56.02 32.00 -5.38
N GLU A 28 56.77 30.92 -5.64
CA GLU A 28 56.41 29.82 -6.55
C GLU A 28 54.92 29.39 -6.54
N PRO A 29 54.22 29.26 -5.40
CA PRO A 29 52.79 28.92 -5.40
C PRO A 29 51.87 29.94 -6.09
N ALA A 30 52.20 31.23 -6.08
CA ALA A 30 51.38 32.27 -6.71
C ALA A 30 51.50 32.24 -8.25
N LEU A 31 52.68 31.88 -8.77
CA LEU A 31 52.90 31.67 -10.20
C LEU A 31 52.12 30.45 -10.73
N ILE A 32 52.02 29.38 -9.93
CA ILE A 32 51.28 28.17 -10.29
C ILE A 32 49.78 28.47 -10.37
N ILE A 33 49.22 29.18 -9.39
CA ILE A 33 47.81 29.61 -9.40
C ILE A 33 47.53 30.51 -10.61
N LEU A 34 48.40 31.49 -10.90
CA LEU A 34 48.26 32.36 -12.06
C LEU A 34 48.29 31.58 -13.40
N CYS A 35 49.11 30.53 -13.48
CA CYS A 35 49.21 29.67 -14.65
C CYS A 35 47.92 28.86 -14.87
N PHE A 36 47.35 28.28 -13.82
CA PHE A 36 46.05 27.62 -13.89
C PHE A 36 44.93 28.58 -14.26
N LEU A 37 44.96 29.79 -13.71
CA LEU A 37 43.97 30.84 -13.97
C LEU A 37 43.98 31.26 -15.45
N LEU A 38 45.16 31.50 -16.03
CA LEU A 38 45.32 31.80 -17.46
C LEU A 38 44.87 30.63 -18.35
N GLN A 39 45.22 29.40 -17.96
CA GLN A 39 44.82 28.20 -18.68
C GLN A 39 43.29 28.02 -18.70
N VAL A 40 42.61 28.22 -17.57
CA VAL A 40 41.14 28.15 -17.48
C VAL A 40 40.49 29.23 -18.35
N VAL A 41 40.99 30.47 -18.31
CA VAL A 41 40.49 31.57 -19.15
C VAL A 41 40.64 31.26 -20.64
N GLU A 42 41.78 30.72 -21.06
CA GLU A 42 42.02 30.38 -22.46
C GLU A 42 41.07 29.26 -22.93
N LEU A 43 40.93 28.21 -22.14
CA LEU A 43 40.04 27.10 -22.42
C LEU A 43 38.57 27.54 -22.51
N LEU A 44 38.09 28.40 -21.60
CA LEU A 44 36.71 28.91 -21.64
C LEU A 44 36.45 29.80 -22.88
N ASN A 45 37.41 30.64 -23.26
CA ASN A 45 37.30 31.46 -24.47
C ASN A 45 37.30 30.59 -25.74
N GLN A 46 38.07 29.50 -25.77
CA GLN A 46 38.05 28.54 -26.87
C GLN A 46 36.70 27.81 -26.93
N ALA A 47 36.21 27.30 -25.79
CA ALA A 47 34.94 26.59 -25.69
C ALA A 47 33.75 27.38 -26.25
N ALA A 48 33.72 28.70 -26.05
CA ALA A 48 32.67 29.58 -26.58
C ALA A 48 32.55 29.60 -28.12
N LEU A 49 33.63 29.25 -28.84
CA LEU A 49 33.71 29.32 -30.30
C LEU A 49 33.66 27.93 -30.97
N MET A 50 33.66 26.85 -30.19
CA MET A 50 33.80 25.48 -30.66
C MET A 50 32.47 24.77 -30.95
N GLY A 51 32.56 23.69 -31.74
CA GLY A 51 31.48 22.72 -31.92
C GLY A 51 31.26 21.85 -30.68
N THR A 52 30.13 21.13 -30.63
CA THR A 52 29.65 20.43 -29.43
C THR A 52 30.66 19.45 -28.79
N GLU A 53 31.27 18.54 -29.55
CA GLU A 53 32.17 17.52 -28.98
C GLU A 53 33.48 18.11 -28.43
N GLU A 54 34.07 19.04 -29.16
CA GLU A 54 35.31 19.68 -28.75
C GLU A 54 35.07 20.59 -27.53
N LYS A 55 33.95 21.32 -27.53
CA LYS A 55 33.50 22.13 -26.39
C LYS A 55 33.38 21.29 -25.13
N LEU A 56 32.75 20.11 -25.20
CA LEU A 56 32.62 19.19 -24.06
C LEU A 56 33.97 18.71 -23.54
N THR A 57 34.94 18.47 -24.42
CA THR A 57 36.29 18.04 -24.03
C THR A 57 37.01 19.14 -23.26
N VAL A 58 36.92 20.38 -23.76
CA VAL A 58 37.52 21.55 -23.14
C VAL A 58 36.85 21.87 -21.79
N LEU A 59 35.52 21.83 -21.73
CA LEU A 59 34.79 22.08 -20.49
C LEU A 59 35.12 21.04 -19.40
N LYS A 60 35.29 19.76 -19.77
CA LYS A 60 35.76 18.72 -18.83
C LYS A 60 37.18 19.00 -18.30
N GLN A 61 38.06 19.53 -19.13
CA GLN A 61 39.40 19.94 -18.67
C GLN A 61 39.31 21.11 -17.69
N VAL A 62 38.47 22.11 -17.98
CA VAL A 62 38.23 23.23 -17.07
C VAL A 62 37.69 22.72 -15.73
N GLN A 63 36.70 21.82 -15.75
CA GLN A 63 36.17 21.19 -14.54
C GLN A 63 37.26 20.52 -13.70
N GLU A 64 38.15 19.72 -14.32
CA GLU A 64 39.26 19.06 -13.60
C GLU A 64 40.21 20.08 -12.94
N LEU A 65 40.49 21.20 -13.62
CA LEU A 65 41.34 22.25 -13.09
C LEU A 65 40.71 22.95 -11.89
N ILE A 66 39.46 23.38 -11.99
CA ILE A 66 38.81 24.22 -10.97
C ILE A 66 38.15 23.44 -9.83
N ILE A 67 37.87 22.14 -10.01
CA ILE A 67 37.28 21.30 -8.96
C ILE A 67 38.34 20.45 -8.25
N ASN A 68 39.31 19.89 -8.99
CA ASN A 68 40.24 18.90 -8.46
C ASN A 68 41.65 19.44 -8.22
N LYS A 69 42.21 20.22 -9.16
CA LYS A 69 43.59 20.72 -9.02
C LYS A 69 43.70 21.95 -8.14
N ASP A 70 42.86 22.96 -8.37
CA ASP A 70 42.86 24.19 -7.58
C ASP A 70 41.41 24.65 -7.30
N PRO A 71 40.82 24.16 -6.19
CA PRO A 71 39.46 24.52 -5.80
C PRO A 71 39.24 26.00 -5.51
N SER A 72 40.30 26.78 -5.24
CA SER A 72 40.18 28.22 -4.99
C SER A 72 39.71 29.01 -6.22
N LEU A 73 39.83 28.40 -7.41
CA LEU A 73 39.39 28.98 -8.67
C LEU A 73 37.90 28.77 -8.94
N LEU A 74 37.23 27.87 -8.20
CA LEU A 74 35.83 27.51 -8.45
C LEU A 74 34.91 28.73 -8.40
N ASP A 75 35.00 29.54 -7.34
CA ASP A 75 34.17 30.75 -7.17
C ASP A 75 34.40 31.79 -8.27
N ASN A 76 35.64 31.86 -8.77
CA ASN A 76 36.01 32.86 -9.78
C ASN A 76 35.41 32.53 -11.16
N PHE A 77 35.31 31.25 -11.51
CA PHE A 77 34.87 30.79 -12.84
C PHE A 77 33.48 30.13 -12.84
N LEU A 78 32.78 30.18 -11.71
CA LEU A 78 31.48 29.54 -11.54
C LEU A 78 30.45 30.10 -12.54
N ASP A 79 30.37 31.43 -12.64
CA ASP A 79 29.41 32.12 -13.51
C ASP A 79 29.66 31.83 -15.00
N GLU A 80 30.94 31.79 -15.42
CA GLU A 80 31.34 31.47 -16.79
C GLU A 80 31.01 30.03 -17.17
N MET A 81 31.19 29.08 -16.25
CA MET A 81 30.82 27.68 -16.46
C MET A 81 29.29 27.49 -16.54
N ILE A 82 28.53 28.23 -15.72
CA ILE A 82 27.07 28.17 -15.72
C ILE A 82 26.45 28.85 -16.91
N ALA A 83 27.11 29.85 -17.51
CA ALA A 83 26.60 30.53 -18.70
C ALA A 83 26.25 29.56 -19.85
N PHE A 84 26.97 28.43 -19.94
CA PHE A 84 26.70 27.33 -20.89
C PHE A 84 25.40 26.56 -20.62
N GLN A 85 24.67 26.84 -19.53
CA GLN A 85 23.33 26.28 -19.28
C GLN A 85 22.33 26.67 -20.37
N SER A 86 22.59 27.77 -21.08
CA SER A 86 21.78 28.29 -22.19
C SER A 86 22.25 27.81 -23.58
N ASP A 87 23.22 26.89 -23.64
CA ASP A 87 23.78 26.40 -24.90
C ASP A 87 22.74 25.62 -25.74
N LYS A 88 22.85 25.69 -27.06
CA LYS A 88 21.94 25.03 -28.00
C LYS A 88 22.03 23.50 -27.90
N SER A 89 23.20 22.94 -27.60
CA SER A 89 23.39 21.49 -27.47
C SER A 89 22.86 20.98 -26.12
N MET A 90 22.05 19.93 -26.18
CA MET A 90 21.56 19.23 -24.99
C MET A 90 22.72 18.58 -24.20
N GLU A 91 23.73 18.07 -24.89
CA GLU A 91 24.90 17.42 -24.28
C GLU A 91 25.72 18.41 -23.46
N VAL A 92 25.86 19.66 -23.93
CA VAL A 92 26.53 20.74 -23.19
C VAL A 92 25.73 21.12 -21.95
N ARG A 93 24.40 21.25 -22.07
CA ARG A 93 23.53 21.50 -20.90
C ARG A 93 23.62 20.37 -19.86
N LYS A 94 23.70 19.10 -20.30
CA LYS A 94 23.94 17.95 -19.40
C LYS A 94 25.28 18.03 -18.69
N PHE A 95 26.33 18.44 -19.40
CA PHE A 95 27.64 18.66 -18.79
C PHE A 95 27.58 19.72 -17.68
N VAL A 96 26.90 20.85 -17.93
CA VAL A 96 26.76 21.92 -16.92
C VAL A 96 26.06 21.42 -15.66
N ILE A 97 25.04 20.57 -15.79
CA ILE A 97 24.40 19.92 -14.63
C ILE A 97 25.41 19.05 -13.85
N GLY A 98 26.21 18.24 -14.54
CA GLY A 98 27.26 17.43 -13.92
C GLY A 98 28.37 18.27 -13.27
N PHE A 99 28.72 19.41 -13.86
CA PHE A 99 29.67 20.36 -13.30
C PHE A 99 29.15 20.99 -11.99
N ILE A 100 27.90 21.48 -12.00
CA ILE A 100 27.28 22.07 -10.80
C ILE A 100 27.22 21.02 -9.68
N GLU A 101 27.07 19.73 -10.00
CA GLU A 101 27.11 18.66 -9.00
C GLU A 101 28.44 18.51 -8.31
N GLU A 102 29.52 18.42 -9.08
CA GLU A 102 30.85 18.31 -8.52
C GLU A 102 31.25 19.59 -7.77
N ALA A 103 30.79 20.76 -8.23
CA ALA A 103 30.99 22.04 -7.55
C ALA A 103 30.29 22.07 -6.18
N CYS A 104 29.00 21.70 -6.12
CA CYS A 104 28.23 21.69 -4.86
C CYS A 104 28.69 20.59 -3.89
N LYS A 105 29.21 19.45 -4.37
CA LYS A 105 29.85 18.44 -3.52
C LYS A 105 31.12 18.98 -2.84
N ARG A 106 31.84 19.88 -3.52
CA ARG A 106 33.07 20.49 -3.02
C ARG A 106 32.78 21.64 -2.06
N ASP A 107 31.85 22.54 -2.41
CA ASP A 107 31.43 23.66 -1.59
C ASP A 107 29.89 23.75 -1.53
N ASN A 108 29.35 23.51 -0.34
CA ASN A 108 27.91 23.47 -0.10
C ASN A 108 27.27 24.87 0.01
N GLU A 109 28.05 25.94 0.18
CA GLU A 109 27.52 27.32 0.21
C GLU A 109 27.12 27.79 -1.20
N LEU A 110 27.79 27.28 -2.22
CA LEU A 110 27.48 27.55 -3.63
C LEU A 110 26.06 27.12 -4.02
N LEU A 111 25.52 26.10 -3.34
CA LEU A 111 24.18 25.59 -3.57
C LEU A 111 23.11 26.68 -3.55
N LEU A 112 23.14 27.60 -2.58
CA LEU A 112 22.17 28.70 -2.46
C LEU A 112 22.21 29.65 -3.66
N ARG A 113 23.39 29.82 -4.25
CA ARG A 113 23.64 30.66 -5.44
C ARG A 113 23.19 29.95 -6.73
N LEU A 114 23.22 28.63 -6.73
CA LEU A 114 22.97 27.78 -7.91
C LEU A 114 21.54 27.23 -7.99
N VAL A 115 20.77 27.27 -6.88
CA VAL A 115 19.36 26.86 -6.85
C VAL A 115 18.51 27.62 -7.89
N ALA A 116 18.77 28.92 -8.11
CA ALA A 116 18.04 29.69 -9.11
C ALA A 116 18.35 29.23 -10.56
N ASN A 117 19.61 28.89 -10.83
CA ASN A 117 20.05 28.36 -12.13
C ASN A 117 19.50 26.95 -12.37
N LEU A 118 19.48 26.11 -11.34
CA LEU A 118 18.83 24.80 -11.38
C LEU A 118 17.32 24.92 -11.56
N ASN A 119 16.67 25.88 -10.89
CA ASN A 119 15.25 26.16 -11.08
C ASN A 119 14.97 26.73 -12.48
N MET A 120 15.86 27.53 -13.07
CA MET A 120 15.73 27.98 -14.46
C MET A 120 15.90 26.83 -15.45
N LEU A 121 16.88 25.94 -15.25
CA LEU A 121 17.05 24.73 -16.05
C LEU A 121 15.84 23.79 -15.93
N LEU A 122 15.21 23.73 -14.76
CA LEU A 122 13.94 23.01 -14.53
C LEU A 122 12.72 23.72 -15.13
N ARG A 123 12.79 25.04 -15.35
CA ARG A 123 11.73 25.90 -15.91
C ARG A 123 11.97 26.29 -17.38
N ASP A 124 12.98 25.74 -18.03
CA ASP A 124 13.41 26.15 -19.37
C ASP A 124 12.24 26.00 -20.38
N GLU A 125 11.79 27.13 -20.93
CA GLU A 125 10.71 27.25 -21.91
C GLU A 125 11.14 26.88 -23.34
N SER A 126 12.34 26.34 -23.57
CA SER A 126 12.76 25.77 -24.87
C SER A 126 12.00 24.49 -25.26
N VAL A 127 10.73 24.40 -24.83
CA VAL A 127 9.69 23.44 -25.21
C VAL A 127 9.05 23.80 -26.56
N ASN A 128 9.49 24.86 -27.26
CA ASN A 128 8.99 25.19 -28.60
C ASN A 128 9.69 24.47 -29.77
N VAL A 129 10.37 23.35 -29.50
CA VAL A 129 10.62 22.32 -30.52
C VAL A 129 10.23 20.95 -29.97
N ALA A 130 8.92 20.66 -30.00
CA ALA A 130 8.34 19.33 -30.20
C ALA A 130 9.04 18.10 -29.57
N ALA A 131 9.31 18.12 -28.27
CA ALA A 131 9.52 16.90 -27.50
C ALA A 131 8.92 17.05 -26.09
N PRO A 132 7.94 16.21 -25.68
CA PRO A 132 7.48 16.18 -24.30
C PRO A 132 8.64 15.85 -23.37
N TRP A 133 8.66 16.44 -22.17
CA TRP A 133 9.61 16.10 -21.10
C TRP A 133 9.66 14.58 -20.93
N THR A 134 10.78 13.98 -21.31
CA THR A 134 10.99 12.53 -21.14
C THR A 134 11.46 12.26 -19.71
N GLU A 135 11.16 11.06 -19.21
CA GLU A 135 11.63 10.62 -17.89
C GLU A 135 13.15 10.79 -17.72
N GLU A 136 13.90 10.57 -18.81
CA GLU A 136 15.35 10.69 -18.84
C GLU A 136 15.83 12.15 -18.72
N THR A 137 15.15 13.10 -19.37
CA THR A 137 15.46 14.53 -19.22
C THR A 137 15.15 15.06 -17.83
N VAL A 138 14.02 14.64 -17.23
CA VAL A 138 13.66 15.01 -15.86
C VAL A 138 14.66 14.43 -14.85
N ARG A 139 15.05 13.15 -15.04
CA ARG A 139 16.06 12.48 -14.22
C ARG A 139 17.40 13.20 -14.27
N GLN A 140 17.84 13.63 -15.46
CA GLN A 140 19.09 14.37 -15.62
C GLN A 140 19.05 15.74 -14.94
N CYS A 141 17.97 16.51 -15.11
CA CYS A 141 17.83 17.82 -14.47
C CYS A 141 17.78 17.72 -12.94
N LEU A 142 17.15 16.67 -12.41
CA LEU A 142 17.06 16.43 -10.98
C LEU A 142 18.29 15.70 -10.40
N PHE A 143 19.16 15.11 -11.23
CA PHE A 143 20.23 14.23 -10.77
C PHE A 143 21.09 14.88 -9.71
N LEU A 144 21.66 16.02 -10.06
CA LEU A 144 22.44 16.88 -9.17
C LEU A 144 21.68 17.23 -7.89
N TYR A 145 20.46 17.76 -8.04
CA TYR A 145 19.66 18.21 -6.91
C TYR A 145 19.39 17.06 -5.92
N LEU A 146 19.08 15.88 -6.45
CA LEU A 146 18.85 14.65 -5.69
C LEU A 146 20.13 14.09 -5.06
N SER A 147 21.29 14.24 -5.72
CA SER A 147 22.61 13.89 -5.17
C SER A 147 22.98 14.75 -3.96
N LEU A 148 22.52 16.01 -3.91
CA LEU A 148 22.79 16.93 -2.80
C LEU A 148 21.80 16.80 -1.63
N LEU A 149 20.63 16.22 -1.86
CA LEU A 149 19.58 16.08 -0.85
C LEU A 149 20.05 15.37 0.44
N PRO A 150 20.86 14.29 0.38
CA PRO A 150 21.47 13.68 1.57
C PRO A 150 22.51 14.55 2.29
N LEU A 151 23.11 15.53 1.61
CA LEU A 151 24.14 16.42 2.18
C LEU A 151 23.50 17.68 2.79
N ASN A 152 22.39 18.14 2.21
CA ASN A 152 21.64 19.29 2.68
C ASN A 152 20.14 18.98 2.69
N HIS A 153 19.65 18.57 3.86
CA HIS A 153 18.28 18.09 4.01
C HIS A 153 17.22 19.19 3.79
N ARG A 154 17.58 20.47 3.97
CA ARG A 154 16.69 21.62 3.76
C ARG A 154 16.13 21.69 2.34
N LEU A 155 16.88 21.18 1.36
CA LEU A 155 16.45 21.11 -0.04
C LEU A 155 15.11 20.36 -0.17
N VAL A 156 14.79 19.42 0.72
CA VAL A 156 13.53 18.67 0.61
C VAL A 156 12.29 19.58 0.64
N HIS A 157 12.35 20.74 1.30
CA HIS A 157 11.26 21.70 1.36
C HIS A 157 11.06 22.43 0.02
N GLU A 158 12.16 22.81 -0.64
CA GLU A 158 12.14 23.39 -1.98
C GLU A 158 11.62 22.36 -3.00
N LEU A 159 12.06 21.11 -2.90
CA LEU A 159 11.54 20.03 -3.72
C LEU A 159 10.05 19.85 -3.54
N ALA A 160 9.56 19.89 -2.31
CA ALA A 160 8.13 19.79 -2.02
C ALA A 160 7.37 20.98 -2.63
N SER A 161 7.91 22.20 -2.55
CA SER A 161 7.31 23.39 -3.17
C SER A 161 7.19 23.21 -4.69
N VAL A 162 8.29 22.90 -5.38
CA VAL A 162 8.32 22.65 -6.83
C VAL A 162 7.41 21.46 -7.20
N TYR A 163 7.40 20.41 -6.39
CA TYR A 163 6.54 19.25 -6.59
C TYR A 163 5.07 19.64 -6.59
N THR A 164 4.61 20.54 -5.71
CA THR A 164 3.19 20.94 -5.67
C THR A 164 2.73 21.58 -6.98
N GLU A 165 3.59 22.42 -7.56
CA GLU A 165 3.34 23.16 -8.81
C GLU A 165 3.55 22.30 -10.08
N ALA A 166 4.25 21.17 -9.97
CA ALA A 166 4.59 20.33 -11.11
C ALA A 166 3.37 19.59 -11.73
N ILE A 167 3.46 19.34 -13.05
CA ILE A 167 2.50 18.50 -13.78
C ILE A 167 2.62 17.02 -13.39
N ALA A 168 1.58 16.24 -13.69
CA ALA A 168 1.47 14.84 -13.26
C ALA A 168 2.64 13.95 -13.73
N ASP A 169 3.17 14.16 -14.93
CA ASP A 169 4.26 13.36 -15.48
C ASP A 169 5.58 13.62 -14.74
N ILE A 170 5.89 14.90 -14.45
CA ILE A 170 7.05 15.29 -13.64
C ILE A 170 6.90 14.74 -12.21
N LYS A 171 5.71 14.84 -11.61
CA LYS A 171 5.43 14.24 -10.29
C LYS A 171 5.75 12.75 -10.27
N ARG A 172 5.34 11.99 -11.29
CA ARG A 172 5.64 10.55 -11.39
C ARG A 172 7.14 10.29 -11.52
N SER A 173 7.85 11.06 -12.34
CA SER A 173 9.31 10.95 -12.49
C SER A 173 10.02 11.21 -11.17
N VAL A 174 9.67 12.29 -10.44
CA VAL A 174 10.23 12.60 -9.10
C VAL A 174 10.04 11.42 -8.14
N LEU A 175 8.82 10.87 -8.04
CA LEU A 175 8.52 9.75 -7.13
C LEU A 175 9.33 8.47 -7.41
N ARG A 176 9.79 8.27 -8.65
CA ARG A 176 10.63 7.13 -9.05
C ARG A 176 12.09 7.30 -8.65
N VAL A 177 12.62 8.51 -8.72
CA VAL A 177 14.06 8.79 -8.51
C VAL A 177 14.40 9.16 -7.05
N ILE A 178 13.40 9.54 -6.24
CA ILE A 178 13.62 10.07 -4.89
C ILE A 178 14.01 9.02 -3.84
N GLU A 179 14.00 7.72 -4.19
CA GLU A 179 14.26 6.63 -3.24
C GLU A 179 15.66 6.68 -2.61
N GLN A 180 16.71 6.77 -3.42
CA GLN A 180 18.08 6.81 -2.91
C GLN A 180 18.36 8.07 -2.07
N PRO A 181 17.99 9.29 -2.51
CA PRO A 181 18.18 10.51 -1.72
C PRO A 181 17.54 10.44 -0.33
N ILE A 182 16.29 10.00 -0.24
CA ILE A 182 15.55 9.93 1.04
C ILE A 182 16.18 8.89 1.98
N ARG A 183 16.66 7.76 1.45
CA ARG A 183 17.42 6.80 2.26
C ARG A 183 18.73 7.41 2.78
N GLY A 184 19.41 8.22 1.99
CA GLY A 184 20.63 8.93 2.38
C GLY A 184 20.42 9.91 3.53
N MET A 185 19.27 10.60 3.57
CA MET A 185 18.93 11.52 4.66
C MET A 185 18.63 10.82 5.99
N GLY A 186 17.98 9.65 5.90
CA GLY A 186 17.56 8.87 7.06
C GLY A 186 16.32 9.43 7.79
N MET A 187 15.69 8.59 8.60
CA MET A 187 14.40 8.90 9.24
C MET A 187 14.47 9.91 10.39
N ASN A 188 15.67 10.19 10.91
CA ASN A 188 15.90 11.13 12.02
C ASN A 188 16.24 12.54 11.52
N SER A 189 16.15 12.78 10.21
CA SER A 189 16.39 14.10 9.64
C SER A 189 15.34 15.10 10.15
N PRO A 190 15.75 16.21 10.78
CA PRO A 190 14.80 17.21 11.30
C PRO A 190 13.99 17.87 10.18
N ASP A 191 14.59 18.12 9.01
CA ASP A 191 13.90 18.70 7.85
C ASP A 191 12.87 17.72 7.25
N LEU A 192 13.13 16.41 7.25
CA LEU A 192 12.11 15.42 6.85
C LEU A 192 10.95 15.36 7.84
N LEU A 193 11.23 15.39 9.14
CA LEU A 193 10.19 15.41 10.17
C LEU A 193 9.35 16.70 10.10
N LEU A 194 9.99 17.83 9.79
CA LEU A 194 9.31 19.10 9.55
C LEU A 194 8.45 19.06 8.29
N LEU A 195 8.91 18.42 7.22
CA LEU A 195 8.14 18.24 5.99
C LEU A 195 6.87 17.40 6.25
N VAL A 196 6.98 16.33 7.05
CA VAL A 196 5.83 15.52 7.46
C VAL A 196 4.83 16.34 8.29
N GLU A 197 5.32 17.13 9.24
CA GLU A 197 4.48 17.96 10.11
C GLU A 197 3.74 19.07 9.33
N THR A 198 4.48 19.78 8.47
CA THR A 198 3.97 20.95 7.73
C THR A 198 3.34 20.63 6.39
N CYS A 199 3.40 19.36 5.95
CA CYS A 199 2.94 18.81 4.68
C CYS A 199 2.19 19.81 3.79
N PRO A 200 2.85 20.37 2.76
CA PRO A 200 2.23 21.27 1.81
C PRO A 200 1.04 20.62 1.10
N LYS A 201 -0.01 21.39 0.81
CA LYS A 201 -1.16 20.90 0.04
C LYS A 201 -0.72 20.50 -1.36
N GLY A 202 -1.02 19.27 -1.79
CA GLY A 202 -0.56 18.73 -3.07
C GLY A 202 0.75 17.93 -3.00
N ALA A 203 1.42 17.90 -1.84
CA ALA A 203 2.64 17.11 -1.61
C ALA A 203 2.36 15.76 -0.92
N GLU A 204 1.08 15.38 -0.72
CA GLU A 204 0.68 14.20 0.05
C GLU A 204 1.28 12.90 -0.51
N THR A 205 1.33 12.78 -1.84
CA THR A 205 1.94 11.63 -2.55
C THR A 205 3.45 11.57 -2.39
N LEU A 206 4.11 12.73 -2.31
CA LEU A 206 5.55 12.83 -2.04
C LEU A 206 5.87 12.39 -0.62
N VAL A 207 5.16 12.94 0.37
CA VAL A 207 5.32 12.58 1.79
C VAL A 207 5.04 11.10 2.01
N THR A 208 3.94 10.58 1.44
CA THR A 208 3.61 9.15 1.52
C THR A 208 4.74 8.28 0.95
N ARG A 209 5.32 8.66 -0.21
CA ARG A 209 6.44 7.94 -0.80
C ARG A 209 7.68 7.99 0.10
N CYS A 210 8.01 9.14 0.67
CA CYS A 210 9.12 9.29 1.61
C CYS A 210 8.94 8.38 2.84
N LEU A 211 7.74 8.37 3.44
CA LEU A 211 7.43 7.50 4.58
C LEU A 211 7.62 6.01 4.25
N HIS A 212 7.13 5.56 3.09
CA HIS A 212 7.35 4.18 2.66
C HIS A 212 8.84 3.86 2.48
N ILE A 213 9.63 4.77 1.88
CA ILE A 213 11.07 4.57 1.69
C ILE A 213 11.80 4.45 3.03
N LEU A 214 11.48 5.32 3.99
CA LEU A 214 12.12 5.37 5.30
C LEU A 214 11.80 4.15 6.16
N THR A 215 10.60 3.57 5.99
CA THR A 215 10.07 2.47 6.82
C THR A 215 10.03 1.12 6.09
N ASP A 216 10.71 1.02 4.94
CA ASP A 216 10.68 -0.17 4.09
C ASP A 216 11.43 -1.35 4.72
N LYS A 217 12.63 -1.08 5.25
CA LYS A 217 13.56 -2.10 5.77
C LYS A 217 13.81 -2.00 7.27
N VAL A 218 13.34 -0.92 7.89
CA VAL A 218 13.63 -0.56 9.28
C VAL A 218 12.33 -0.11 9.93
N PRO A 219 12.07 -0.47 11.20
CA PRO A 219 10.90 0.02 11.91
C PRO A 219 10.92 1.56 12.02
N PRO A 220 9.74 2.21 12.04
CA PRO A 220 9.64 3.67 12.18
C PRO A 220 10.15 4.13 13.55
N SER A 221 10.82 5.29 13.59
CA SER A 221 11.21 5.92 14.86
C SER A 221 9.99 6.49 15.60
N PRO A 222 10.00 6.58 16.95
CA PRO A 222 8.90 7.14 17.72
C PRO A 222 8.52 8.56 17.32
N GLU A 223 9.51 9.41 17.02
CA GLU A 223 9.30 10.77 16.54
C GLU A 223 8.55 10.81 15.20
N LEU A 224 8.93 9.94 14.25
CA LEU A 224 8.25 9.84 12.97
C LEU A 224 6.79 9.40 13.14
N VAL A 225 6.54 8.41 14.01
CA VAL A 225 5.17 7.95 14.32
C VAL A 225 4.33 9.09 14.87
N GLU A 226 4.87 9.89 15.79
CA GLU A 226 4.17 11.03 16.37
C GLU A 226 3.82 12.10 15.32
N ARG A 227 4.75 12.48 14.45
CA ARG A 227 4.48 13.47 13.38
C ARG A 227 3.44 12.97 12.38
N VAL A 228 3.49 11.70 12.01
CA VAL A 228 2.48 11.10 11.09
C VAL A 228 1.12 11.01 11.76
N ARG A 229 1.06 10.66 13.05
CA ARG A 229 -0.18 10.66 13.85
C ARG A 229 -0.81 12.06 13.85
N ASP A 230 -0.01 13.09 14.11
CA ASP A 230 -0.47 14.48 14.13
C ASP A 230 -0.96 14.93 12.75
N LEU A 231 -0.23 14.61 11.69
CA LEU A 231 -0.64 14.90 10.31
C LEU A 231 -2.00 14.28 9.97
N TYR A 232 -2.20 13.00 10.34
CA TYR A 232 -3.43 12.26 10.09
C TYR A 232 -4.65 12.88 10.78
N HIS A 233 -4.49 13.29 12.06
CA HIS A 233 -5.59 13.84 12.84
C HIS A 233 -5.88 15.32 12.53
N LYS A 234 -4.84 16.13 12.29
CA LYS A 234 -4.98 17.60 12.17
C LYS A 234 -5.26 18.07 10.74
N ARG A 235 -4.79 17.36 9.71
CA ARG A 235 -4.76 17.88 8.34
C ARG A 235 -5.34 16.92 7.30
N VAL A 236 -4.88 15.68 7.27
CA VAL A 236 -5.18 14.76 6.17
C VAL A 236 -5.71 13.43 6.72
N PRO A 237 -7.04 13.20 6.76
CA PRO A 237 -7.63 12.00 7.32
C PRO A 237 -7.55 10.78 6.37
N ASP A 238 -6.54 10.72 5.51
CA ASP A 238 -6.28 9.60 4.62
C ASP A 238 -5.50 8.51 5.36
N VAL A 239 -6.12 7.33 5.49
CA VAL A 239 -5.56 6.22 6.26
C VAL A 239 -4.26 5.66 5.65
N ARG A 240 -3.95 5.98 4.38
CA ARG A 240 -2.72 5.54 3.71
C ARG A 240 -1.45 6.06 4.38
N PHE A 241 -1.51 7.23 5.04
CA PHE A 241 -0.39 7.76 5.80
C PHE A 241 -0.01 6.90 7.01
N LEU A 242 -0.95 6.12 7.55
CA LEU A 242 -0.68 5.25 8.70
C LEU A 242 0.02 3.95 8.29
N ILE A 243 -0.06 3.54 7.01
CA ILE A 243 0.48 2.25 6.54
C ILE A 243 2.00 2.13 6.76
N PRO A 244 2.83 3.13 6.40
CA PRO A 244 4.27 3.05 6.62
C PRO A 244 4.66 2.92 8.10
N VAL A 245 3.93 3.60 8.99
CA VAL A 245 4.24 3.69 10.42
C VAL A 245 3.43 2.71 11.28
N ILE A 246 2.67 1.80 10.66
CA ILE A 246 1.64 1.01 11.36
C ILE A 246 2.19 0.16 12.51
N ASN A 247 3.44 -0.31 12.41
CA ASN A 247 4.10 -1.11 13.44
C ASN A 247 4.56 -0.29 14.65
N GLY A 248 4.60 1.04 14.54
CA GLY A 248 4.89 1.94 15.66
C GLY A 248 3.65 2.49 16.37
N LEU A 249 2.46 2.22 15.85
CA LEU A 249 1.19 2.67 16.44
C LEU A 249 0.77 1.79 17.61
N GLU A 250 -0.06 2.34 18.51
CA GLU A 250 -0.66 1.54 19.56
C GLU A 250 -1.73 0.58 19.01
N LYS A 251 -1.92 -0.55 19.70
CA LYS A 251 -2.97 -1.54 19.37
C LYS A 251 -4.34 -0.91 19.16
N LYS A 252 -4.73 0.04 20.01
CA LYS A 252 -6.03 0.72 19.92
C LYS A 252 -6.15 1.56 18.65
N GLU A 253 -5.09 2.25 18.27
CA GLU A 253 -5.04 3.08 17.06
C GLU A 253 -5.18 2.23 15.80
N VAL A 254 -4.47 1.09 15.74
CA VAL A 254 -4.56 0.16 14.62
C VAL A 254 -5.98 -0.42 14.49
N ILE A 255 -6.61 -0.82 15.59
CA ILE A 255 -7.99 -1.33 15.58
C ILE A 255 -8.98 -0.28 15.09
N LEU A 256 -8.80 0.99 15.47
CA LEU A 256 -9.65 2.09 15.00
C LEU A 256 -9.45 2.41 13.51
N ALA A 257 -8.24 2.24 12.99
CA ALA A 257 -7.92 2.44 11.57
C ALA A 257 -8.34 1.26 10.67
N LEU A 258 -8.43 0.04 11.23
CA LEU A 258 -8.68 -1.21 10.51
C LEU A 258 -9.90 -1.16 9.55
N PRO A 259 -11.08 -0.61 9.93
CA PRO A 259 -12.23 -0.51 9.02
C PRO A 259 -11.97 0.37 7.79
N LYS A 260 -11.11 1.38 7.90
CA LYS A 260 -10.71 2.23 6.77
C LYS A 260 -9.64 1.52 5.91
N LEU A 261 -8.70 0.81 6.55
CA LEU A 261 -7.63 0.07 5.87
C LEU A 261 -8.18 -1.04 4.96
N ILE A 262 -9.14 -1.84 5.46
CA ILE A 262 -9.68 -2.99 4.69
C ILE A 262 -10.57 -2.58 3.50
N LYS A 263 -10.95 -1.30 3.40
CA LYS A 263 -11.69 -0.73 2.25
C LYS A 263 -10.75 -0.33 1.10
N LEU A 264 -9.44 -0.32 1.32
CA LEU A 264 -8.46 -0.01 0.29
C LEU A 264 -8.39 -1.13 -0.75
N ASN A 265 -7.58 -0.91 -1.79
CA ASN A 265 -7.33 -1.92 -2.82
C ASN A 265 -6.77 -3.22 -2.17
N PRO A 266 -7.22 -4.42 -2.59
CA PRO A 266 -6.75 -5.69 -2.03
C PRO A 266 -5.22 -5.87 -1.97
N ILE A 267 -4.49 -5.31 -2.93
CA ILE A 267 -3.02 -5.35 -2.94
C ILE A 267 -2.45 -4.56 -1.75
N VAL A 268 -3.01 -3.37 -1.49
CA VAL A 268 -2.62 -2.52 -0.35
C VAL A 268 -3.04 -3.17 0.97
N VAL A 269 -4.23 -3.78 1.04
CA VAL A 269 -4.67 -4.52 2.24
C VAL A 269 -3.72 -5.66 2.56
N LYS A 270 -3.26 -6.39 1.54
CA LYS A 270 -2.27 -7.45 1.70
C LYS A 270 -0.94 -6.90 2.22
N GLU A 271 -0.46 -5.77 1.72
CA GLU A 271 0.75 -5.11 2.24
C GLU A 271 0.59 -4.72 3.72
N VAL A 272 -0.54 -4.12 4.09
CA VAL A 272 -0.86 -3.76 5.48
C VAL A 272 -0.79 -4.98 6.39
N PHE A 273 -1.38 -6.11 5.96
CA PHE A 273 -1.37 -7.34 6.74
C PHE A 273 0.04 -7.92 6.82
N ASN A 274 0.81 -7.88 5.74
CA ASN A 274 2.18 -8.37 5.78
C ASN A 274 3.07 -7.54 6.72
N ARG A 275 2.85 -6.22 6.81
CA ARG A 275 3.53 -5.36 7.80
C ARG A 275 3.11 -5.72 9.23
N LEU A 276 1.81 -5.88 9.48
CA LEU A 276 1.26 -6.25 10.80
C LEU A 276 1.59 -7.69 11.23
N LEU A 277 1.78 -8.62 10.30
CA LEU A 277 2.11 -10.01 10.61
C LEU A 277 3.63 -10.23 10.66
N GLY A 278 4.44 -9.21 10.35
CA GLY A 278 5.89 -9.31 10.34
C GLY A 278 6.46 -10.15 9.18
N THR A 279 5.66 -10.46 8.14
CA THR A 279 6.09 -11.35 7.05
C THR A 279 7.01 -10.69 6.03
N GLN A 280 7.19 -9.36 6.09
CA GLN A 280 8.04 -8.59 5.16
C GLN A 280 9.52 -8.55 5.57
N HIS A 281 9.83 -8.76 6.85
CA HIS A 281 11.20 -8.64 7.35
C HIS A 281 11.80 -10.05 7.48
N SER A 282 12.36 -10.57 6.39
CA SER A 282 13.23 -11.74 6.49
C SER A 282 14.47 -11.33 7.28
N GLU A 283 14.67 -11.99 8.42
CA GLU A 283 15.92 -12.02 9.20
C GLU A 283 16.19 -10.78 10.08
N GLY A 284 15.95 -10.93 11.39
CA GLY A 284 16.78 -10.30 12.42
C GLY A 284 16.24 -9.09 13.17
N SER A 285 15.17 -8.42 12.73
CA SER A 285 14.55 -7.33 13.50
C SER A 285 13.18 -7.75 14.04
N SER A 286 13.15 -8.08 15.33
CA SER A 286 11.91 -8.25 16.11
C SER A 286 11.21 -6.90 16.29
N SER A 287 10.74 -6.30 15.19
CA SER A 287 9.73 -5.24 15.29
C SER A 287 8.47 -5.87 15.86
N MET A 288 8.18 -5.55 17.13
CA MET A 288 7.01 -6.04 17.83
C MET A 288 5.79 -5.42 17.18
N SER A 289 5.11 -6.19 16.33
CA SER A 289 3.84 -5.76 15.77
C SER A 289 2.86 -5.44 16.90
N PRO A 290 2.04 -4.37 16.79
CA PRO A 290 1.05 -4.01 17.80
C PRO A 290 -0.10 -5.01 17.91
N LEU A 291 -0.21 -5.95 16.97
CA LEU A 291 -1.22 -7.00 16.94
C LEU A 291 -0.59 -8.36 16.64
N THR A 292 -0.91 -9.35 17.45
CA THR A 292 -0.66 -10.75 17.09
C THR A 292 -1.58 -11.19 15.94
N PRO A 293 -1.24 -12.23 15.18
CA PRO A 293 -2.11 -12.75 14.12
C PRO A 293 -3.51 -13.11 14.61
N GLY A 294 -3.61 -13.72 15.78
CA GLY A 294 -4.89 -14.05 16.40
C GLY A 294 -5.72 -12.80 16.72
N GLU A 295 -5.09 -11.78 17.31
CA GLU A 295 -5.76 -10.52 17.63
C GLU A 295 -6.21 -9.76 16.39
N LEU A 296 -5.45 -9.80 15.29
CA LEU A 296 -5.87 -9.20 14.02
C LEU A 296 -7.15 -9.87 13.51
N LEU A 297 -7.19 -11.21 13.46
CA LEU A 297 -8.35 -11.93 12.98
C LEU A 297 -9.57 -11.73 13.89
N VAL A 298 -9.39 -11.69 15.22
CA VAL A 298 -10.46 -11.35 16.17
C VAL A 298 -10.94 -9.91 15.97
N SER A 299 -10.02 -8.96 15.77
CA SER A 299 -10.36 -7.55 15.55
C SER A 299 -11.17 -7.36 14.27
N LEU A 300 -10.88 -8.12 13.20
CA LEU A 300 -11.69 -8.12 11.97
C LEU A 300 -13.14 -8.57 12.21
N HIS A 301 -13.34 -9.56 13.09
CA HIS A 301 -14.69 -10.04 13.44
C HIS A 301 -15.48 -9.06 14.31
N ASN A 302 -14.77 -8.22 15.05
CA ASN A 302 -15.34 -7.21 15.95
C ASN A 302 -15.62 -5.87 15.25
N ILE A 303 -15.32 -5.75 13.95
CA ILE A 303 -15.65 -4.54 13.18
C ILE A 303 -17.17 -4.40 13.10
N ASP A 304 -17.65 -3.24 13.52
CA ASP A 304 -19.06 -2.88 13.41
C ASP A 304 -19.50 -2.84 11.93
N SER A 305 -20.59 -3.57 11.64
CA SER A 305 -21.27 -3.59 10.34
C SER A 305 -21.71 -2.22 9.82
N THR A 306 -21.86 -1.21 10.69
CA THR A 306 -22.16 0.17 10.26
C THR A 306 -20.94 0.87 9.64
N LYS A 307 -19.73 0.51 10.10
CA LYS A 307 -18.48 1.15 9.68
C LYS A 307 -17.90 0.49 8.44
N CYS A 308 -18.12 -0.80 8.24
CA CYS A 308 -17.61 -1.56 7.10
C CYS A 308 -18.60 -2.60 6.62
N ASP A 309 -18.72 -2.76 5.31
CA ASP A 309 -19.57 -3.78 4.72
C ASP A 309 -18.98 -5.19 4.96
N MET A 310 -19.88 -6.16 5.08
CA MET A 310 -19.53 -7.55 5.38
C MET A 310 -18.64 -8.18 4.31
N LYS A 311 -18.75 -7.76 3.05
CA LYS A 311 -17.97 -8.32 1.93
C LYS A 311 -16.49 -7.93 2.07
N SER A 312 -16.21 -6.70 2.48
CA SER A 312 -14.85 -6.23 2.77
C SER A 312 -14.23 -6.97 3.96
N ILE A 313 -14.99 -7.17 5.05
CA ILE A 313 -14.53 -7.97 6.20
C ILE A 313 -14.23 -9.41 5.78
N ILE A 314 -15.13 -10.04 5.01
CA ILE A 314 -14.91 -11.40 4.51
C ILE A 314 -13.65 -11.49 3.64
N LYS A 315 -13.44 -10.53 2.73
CA LYS A 315 -12.21 -10.48 1.90
C LYS A 315 -10.96 -10.35 2.77
N ALA A 316 -10.97 -9.48 3.76
CA ALA A 316 -9.86 -9.31 4.70
C ALA A 316 -9.60 -10.60 5.49
N THR A 317 -10.63 -11.23 6.06
CA THR A 317 -10.44 -12.52 6.76
C THR A 317 -9.86 -13.59 5.84
N ASN A 318 -10.27 -13.65 4.55
CA ASN A 318 -9.70 -14.60 3.60
C ASN A 318 -8.22 -14.35 3.30
N LEU A 319 -7.77 -13.07 3.29
CA LEU A 319 -6.34 -12.76 3.14
C LEU A 319 -5.53 -13.31 4.31
N CYS A 320 -6.07 -13.28 5.53
CA CYS A 320 -5.43 -13.90 6.70
C CYS A 320 -5.23 -15.42 6.48
N TYR A 321 -6.27 -16.14 6.05
CA TYR A 321 -6.16 -17.57 5.73
C TYR A 321 -5.24 -17.90 4.55
N GLY A 322 -4.90 -16.90 3.71
CA GLY A 322 -3.89 -17.06 2.66
C GLY A 322 -2.48 -17.29 3.22
N GLU A 323 -2.18 -16.72 4.39
CA GLU A 323 -0.87 -16.79 5.05
C GLU A 323 -0.76 -18.02 5.97
N LYS A 324 -0.72 -19.22 5.36
CA LYS A 324 -0.77 -20.52 6.07
C LYS A 324 0.34 -20.74 7.09
N ASN A 325 1.49 -20.09 6.90
CA ASN A 325 2.64 -20.19 7.81
C ASN A 325 2.37 -19.42 9.12
N VAL A 326 1.48 -18.43 9.08
CA VAL A 326 1.15 -17.58 10.23
C VAL A 326 -0.11 -18.11 10.94
N TYR A 327 -1.15 -18.45 10.18
CA TYR A 327 -2.42 -18.93 10.73
C TYR A 327 -2.47 -20.45 10.85
N THR A 328 -1.71 -20.97 11.81
CA THR A 328 -1.66 -22.40 12.13
C THR A 328 -2.91 -22.89 12.87
N SER A 329 -3.04 -24.21 13.03
CA SER A 329 -4.15 -24.81 13.80
C SER A 329 -4.23 -24.31 15.25
N GLU A 330 -3.10 -24.00 15.87
CA GLU A 330 -3.02 -23.48 17.24
C GLU A 330 -3.55 -22.04 17.32
N VAL A 331 -3.08 -21.18 16.43
CA VAL A 331 -3.54 -19.78 16.34
C VAL A 331 -5.04 -19.72 16.09
N LEU A 332 -5.54 -20.51 15.14
CA LEU A 332 -6.97 -20.57 14.82
C LEU A 332 -7.81 -21.15 15.97
N ALA A 333 -7.28 -22.11 16.74
CA ALA A 333 -7.96 -22.62 17.92
C ALA A 333 -8.15 -21.52 18.98
N VAL A 334 -7.10 -20.72 19.25
CA VAL A 334 -7.18 -19.57 20.16
C VAL A 334 -8.19 -18.54 19.66
N VAL A 335 -8.16 -18.20 18.37
CA VAL A 335 -9.13 -17.26 17.77
C VAL A 335 -10.56 -17.75 17.94
N MET A 336 -10.84 -19.01 17.60
CA MET A 336 -12.18 -19.58 17.73
C MET A 336 -12.66 -19.62 19.18
N GLN A 337 -11.78 -19.94 20.13
CA GLN A 337 -12.08 -19.91 21.55
C GLN A 337 -12.47 -18.48 22.00
N GLN A 338 -11.65 -17.49 21.66
CA GLN A 338 -11.91 -16.09 22.01
C GLN A 338 -13.21 -15.57 21.41
N LEU A 339 -13.49 -15.86 20.13
CA LEU A 339 -14.73 -15.42 19.47
C LEU A 339 -15.98 -16.08 20.07
N MET A 340 -15.91 -17.35 20.48
CA MET A 340 -17.01 -18.07 21.14
C MET A 340 -17.32 -17.48 22.53
N GLU A 341 -16.32 -16.98 23.23
CA GLU A 341 -16.48 -16.41 24.59
C GLU A 341 -17.18 -15.05 24.59
N GLN A 342 -17.18 -14.32 23.46
CA GLN A 342 -17.81 -13.01 23.35
C GLN A 342 -19.34 -13.03 23.53
N ASN A 343 -19.88 -11.86 23.91
CA ASN A 343 -21.31 -11.59 24.03
C ASN A 343 -21.59 -10.13 23.59
N PRO A 344 -22.37 -9.89 22.52
CA PRO A 344 -23.03 -10.86 21.64
C PRO A 344 -22.05 -11.68 20.80
N LEU A 345 -22.50 -12.82 20.27
CA LEU A 345 -21.67 -13.67 19.40
C LEU A 345 -21.37 -12.95 18.07
N PRO A 346 -20.10 -12.95 17.59
CA PRO A 346 -19.73 -12.37 16.31
C PRO A 346 -20.47 -13.03 15.14
N MET A 347 -20.99 -12.21 14.23
CA MET A 347 -21.79 -12.70 13.10
C MET A 347 -21.03 -13.67 12.19
N LEU A 348 -19.71 -13.49 12.05
CA LEU A 348 -18.84 -14.30 11.21
C LEU A 348 -18.19 -15.50 11.93
N LEU A 349 -18.47 -15.72 13.23
CA LEU A 349 -17.87 -16.79 14.03
C LEU A 349 -17.92 -18.15 13.31
N MET A 350 -19.11 -18.57 12.89
CA MET A 350 -19.26 -19.89 12.27
C MET A 350 -18.60 -20.00 10.90
N ARG A 351 -18.43 -18.88 10.19
CA ARG A 351 -17.65 -18.87 8.94
C ARG A 351 -16.19 -19.22 9.24
N THR A 352 -15.62 -18.60 10.28
CA THR A 352 -14.25 -18.88 10.75
C THR A 352 -14.11 -20.31 11.26
N VAL A 353 -15.09 -20.83 12.00
CA VAL A 353 -15.10 -22.25 12.44
C VAL A 353 -15.07 -23.21 11.26
N ILE A 354 -15.97 -23.03 10.28
CA ILE A 354 -16.07 -23.89 9.10
C ILE A 354 -14.80 -23.80 8.23
N GLN A 355 -14.26 -22.59 8.04
CA GLN A 355 -13.06 -22.36 7.25
C GLN A 355 -11.81 -22.95 7.92
N SER A 356 -11.65 -22.75 9.23
CA SER A 356 -10.57 -23.34 10.02
C SER A 356 -10.61 -24.87 9.98
N LEU A 357 -11.80 -25.46 10.09
CA LEU A 357 -11.97 -26.91 10.01
C LEU A 357 -11.67 -27.47 8.61
N SER A 358 -12.06 -26.74 7.56
CA SER A 358 -11.77 -27.14 6.18
C SER A 358 -10.27 -27.09 5.88
N MET A 359 -9.55 -26.15 6.49
CA MET A 359 -8.10 -26.02 6.38
C MET A 359 -7.35 -27.04 7.25
N TYR A 360 -7.86 -27.31 8.46
CA TYR A 360 -7.24 -28.20 9.45
C TYR A 360 -8.28 -29.18 10.02
N PRO A 361 -8.54 -30.32 9.34
CA PRO A 361 -9.53 -31.32 9.79
C PRO A 361 -9.27 -31.89 11.19
N ARG A 362 -8.00 -31.87 11.65
CA ARG A 362 -7.59 -32.30 13.00
C ARG A 362 -8.27 -31.51 14.13
N LEU A 363 -8.78 -30.30 13.84
CA LEU A 363 -9.53 -29.50 14.80
C LEU A 363 -10.96 -30.03 15.05
N GLY A 364 -11.39 -31.12 14.39
CA GLY A 364 -12.74 -31.66 14.50
C GLY A 364 -13.25 -31.82 15.93
N GLY A 365 -12.49 -32.51 16.80
CA GLY A 365 -12.88 -32.69 18.20
C GLY A 365 -12.99 -31.38 18.99
N PHE A 366 -12.08 -30.44 18.75
CA PHE A 366 -12.14 -29.10 19.33
C PHE A 366 -13.38 -28.32 18.86
N VAL A 367 -13.71 -28.41 17.57
CA VAL A 367 -14.90 -27.79 17.01
C VAL A 367 -16.18 -28.39 17.61
N MET A 368 -16.25 -29.70 17.85
CA MET A 368 -17.41 -30.30 18.54
C MET A 368 -17.62 -29.73 19.95
N ASN A 369 -16.53 -29.46 20.68
CA ASN A 369 -16.60 -28.81 21.98
C ASN A 369 -17.10 -27.36 21.88
N ILE A 370 -16.67 -26.61 20.86
CA ILE A 370 -17.20 -25.28 20.57
C ILE A 370 -18.70 -25.34 20.29
N LEU A 371 -19.14 -26.23 19.39
CA LEU A 371 -20.55 -26.37 19.05
C LEU A 371 -21.39 -26.70 20.29
N SER A 372 -20.93 -27.62 21.14
CA SER A 372 -21.61 -27.96 22.40
C SER A 372 -21.74 -26.74 23.33
N ARG A 373 -20.69 -25.93 23.46
CA ARG A 373 -20.72 -24.69 24.26
C ARG A 373 -21.64 -23.61 23.66
N LEU A 374 -21.76 -23.55 22.34
CA LEU A 374 -22.68 -22.64 21.65
C LEU A 374 -24.16 -22.97 21.92
N ILE A 375 -24.49 -24.24 22.18
CA ILE A 375 -25.84 -24.64 22.62
C ILE A 375 -26.17 -24.01 23.97
N VAL A 376 -25.25 -24.04 24.94
CA VAL A 376 -25.42 -23.41 26.25
C VAL A 376 -25.65 -21.90 26.12
N LYS A 377 -24.99 -21.27 25.15
CA LYS A 377 -25.19 -19.84 24.79
C LYS A 377 -26.43 -19.56 23.94
N GLN A 378 -27.27 -20.56 23.69
CA GLN A 378 -28.51 -20.42 22.90
C GLN A 378 -28.26 -19.82 21.51
N VAL A 379 -27.31 -20.39 20.77
CA VAL A 379 -26.89 -19.92 19.43
C VAL A 379 -28.03 -19.64 18.44
N TRP A 380 -29.18 -20.31 18.60
CA TRP A 380 -30.40 -20.08 17.80
C TRP A 380 -30.99 -18.67 17.94
N LYS A 381 -30.65 -17.91 18.99
CA LYS A 381 -31.05 -16.50 19.12
C LYS A 381 -30.35 -15.57 18.12
N HIS A 382 -29.27 -16.04 17.48
CA HIS A 382 -28.51 -15.29 16.49
C HIS A 382 -28.66 -15.95 15.10
N PRO A 383 -29.60 -15.51 14.24
CA PRO A 383 -29.99 -16.25 13.03
C PRO A 383 -28.84 -16.58 12.07
N LYS A 384 -27.89 -15.66 11.88
CA LYS A 384 -26.73 -15.86 11.01
C LYS A 384 -25.71 -16.85 11.59
N VAL A 385 -25.51 -16.81 12.90
CA VAL A 385 -24.63 -17.76 13.58
C VAL A 385 -25.31 -19.14 13.62
N TRP A 386 -26.62 -19.20 13.86
CA TRP A 386 -27.42 -20.42 13.79
C TRP A 386 -27.36 -21.10 12.42
N GLU A 387 -27.44 -20.33 11.32
CA GLU A 387 -27.18 -20.85 9.97
C GLU A 387 -25.84 -21.54 9.83
N GLY A 388 -24.78 -20.88 10.30
CA GLY A 388 -23.45 -21.47 10.26
C GLY A 388 -23.32 -22.70 11.17
N PHE A 389 -23.97 -22.70 12.33
CA PHE A 389 -24.00 -23.83 13.26
C PHE A 389 -24.57 -25.09 12.58
N VAL A 390 -25.75 -24.98 11.97
CA VAL A 390 -26.40 -26.10 11.28
C VAL A 390 -25.54 -26.61 10.11
N LYS A 391 -24.98 -25.70 9.30
CA LYS A 391 -24.07 -26.06 8.20
C LYS A 391 -22.79 -26.76 8.69
N CYS A 392 -22.26 -26.35 9.85
CA CYS A 392 -21.10 -27.00 10.45
C CYS A 392 -21.43 -28.42 10.89
N CYS A 393 -22.57 -28.62 11.58
CA CYS A 393 -23.05 -29.96 11.95
C CYS A 393 -23.25 -30.86 10.73
N GLN A 394 -23.82 -30.32 9.64
CA GLN A 394 -24.00 -31.06 8.38
C GLN A 394 -22.67 -31.52 7.76
N ARG A 395 -21.62 -30.70 7.81
CA ARG A 395 -20.30 -31.05 7.24
C ARG A 395 -19.46 -31.99 8.10
N THR A 396 -19.83 -32.16 9.36
CA THR A 396 -19.07 -32.92 10.36
C THR A 396 -19.77 -34.21 10.79
N LYS A 397 -20.75 -34.66 10.01
CA LYS A 397 -21.32 -36.00 10.17
C LYS A 397 -20.19 -37.05 10.08
N PRO A 398 -20.17 -38.08 10.93
CA PRO A 398 -21.13 -38.39 12.00
C PRO A 398 -20.80 -37.74 13.36
N GLN A 399 -19.65 -37.07 13.51
CA GLN A 399 -19.18 -36.55 14.80
C GLN A 399 -20.17 -35.57 15.45
N SER A 400 -20.85 -34.77 14.63
CA SER A 400 -21.84 -33.79 15.06
C SER A 400 -23.13 -34.37 15.64
N PHE A 401 -23.40 -35.66 15.47
CA PHE A 401 -24.63 -36.27 15.98
C PHE A 401 -24.75 -36.15 17.51
N SER A 402 -23.65 -36.36 18.22
CA SER A 402 -23.57 -36.16 19.67
C SER A 402 -23.92 -34.74 20.12
N VAL A 403 -23.66 -33.74 19.28
CA VAL A 403 -23.98 -32.33 19.53
C VAL A 403 -25.45 -32.05 19.21
N LEU A 404 -25.96 -32.59 18.10
CA LEU A 404 -27.36 -32.42 17.70
C LEU A 404 -28.33 -32.99 18.75
N LEU A 405 -27.98 -34.11 19.39
CA LEU A 405 -28.78 -34.71 20.45
C LEU A 405 -28.85 -33.86 21.74
N GLN A 406 -27.96 -32.88 21.91
CA GLN A 406 -28.00 -31.93 23.05
C GLN A 406 -28.97 -30.76 22.81
N LEU A 407 -29.48 -30.59 21.59
CA LEU A 407 -30.41 -29.50 21.28
C LEU A 407 -31.79 -29.76 21.91
N PRO A 408 -32.50 -28.70 22.34
CA PRO A 408 -33.91 -28.84 22.70
C PRO A 408 -34.76 -29.19 21.47
N ALA A 409 -35.89 -29.86 21.71
CA ALA A 409 -36.75 -30.42 20.65
C ALA A 409 -37.13 -29.39 19.57
N THR A 410 -37.53 -28.17 19.96
CA THR A 410 -37.93 -27.12 19.02
C THR A 410 -36.80 -26.69 18.08
N GLN A 411 -35.56 -26.71 18.55
CA GLN A 411 -34.37 -26.31 17.80
C GLN A 411 -33.92 -27.46 16.91
N LEU A 412 -34.06 -28.70 17.36
CA LEU A 412 -33.82 -29.87 16.53
C LEU A 412 -34.82 -29.95 15.36
N THR A 413 -36.10 -29.63 15.57
CA THR A 413 -37.07 -29.47 14.47
C THR A 413 -36.58 -28.42 13.48
N SER A 414 -36.15 -27.24 13.96
CA SER A 414 -35.58 -26.19 13.11
C SER A 414 -34.33 -26.63 12.33
N VAL A 415 -33.54 -27.58 12.84
CA VAL A 415 -32.43 -28.19 12.09
C VAL A 415 -32.97 -29.01 10.92
N PHE A 416 -33.97 -29.85 11.15
CA PHE A 416 -34.54 -30.70 10.11
C PHE A 416 -35.31 -29.92 9.06
N ASP A 417 -36.00 -28.84 9.43
CA ASP A 417 -36.66 -27.95 8.47
C ASP A 417 -35.66 -27.34 7.46
N ARG A 418 -34.40 -27.17 7.88
CA ARG A 418 -33.35 -26.56 7.06
C ARG A 418 -32.47 -27.58 6.35
N CYS A 419 -32.27 -28.73 6.97
CA CYS A 419 -31.45 -29.83 6.46
C CYS A 419 -32.15 -31.17 6.74
N PRO A 420 -33.19 -31.54 5.96
CA PRO A 420 -33.95 -32.77 6.19
C PRO A 420 -33.10 -34.03 6.16
N GLU A 421 -32.07 -34.04 5.31
CA GLU A 421 -31.05 -35.10 5.17
C GLU A 421 -30.21 -35.39 6.44
N LEU A 422 -30.35 -34.61 7.51
CA LEU A 422 -29.73 -34.90 8.80
C LEU A 422 -30.54 -35.90 9.64
N ARG A 423 -31.83 -36.06 9.34
CA ARG A 423 -32.75 -36.80 10.19
C ARG A 423 -32.49 -38.30 10.18
N ASP A 424 -32.54 -38.95 9.01
CA ASP A 424 -32.35 -40.41 8.91
C ASP A 424 -30.98 -40.86 9.41
N PRO A 425 -29.85 -40.20 9.07
CA PRO A 425 -28.55 -40.58 9.59
C PRO A 425 -28.44 -40.42 11.11
N LEU A 426 -29.10 -39.41 11.68
CA LEU A 426 -29.12 -39.20 13.13
C LEU A 426 -29.99 -40.25 13.83
N LEU A 427 -31.13 -40.61 13.25
CA LEU A 427 -31.99 -41.68 13.76
C LEU A 427 -31.28 -43.05 13.72
N GLN A 428 -30.61 -43.38 12.61
CA GLN A 428 -29.78 -44.59 12.50
C GLN A 428 -28.67 -44.62 13.55
N HIS A 429 -28.06 -43.47 13.86
CA HIS A 429 -27.06 -43.37 14.91
C HIS A 429 -27.64 -43.61 16.31
N VAL A 430 -28.84 -43.12 16.60
CA VAL A 430 -29.52 -43.40 17.88
C VAL A 430 -29.94 -44.88 17.98
N HIS A 431 -30.39 -45.48 16.88
CA HIS A 431 -30.72 -46.91 16.86
C HIS A 431 -29.50 -47.82 17.08
N SER A 432 -28.28 -47.36 16.80
CA SER A 432 -27.07 -48.14 17.12
C SER A 432 -26.64 -48.05 18.59
N PHE A 433 -27.29 -47.19 19.39
CA PHE A 433 -27.01 -47.09 20.82
C PHE A 433 -27.55 -48.27 21.62
N THR A 434 -26.93 -48.53 22.77
CA THR A 434 -27.46 -49.48 23.74
C THR A 434 -28.78 -48.97 24.35
N PRO A 435 -29.66 -49.85 24.85
CA PRO A 435 -30.93 -49.45 25.48
C PRO A 435 -30.74 -48.44 26.63
N HIS A 436 -29.63 -48.55 27.37
CA HIS A 436 -29.29 -47.62 28.44
C HIS A 436 -28.93 -46.21 27.93
N GLN A 437 -28.24 -46.11 26.79
CA GLN A 437 -27.91 -44.82 26.16
C GLN A 437 -29.14 -44.17 25.52
N GLN A 438 -30.04 -44.95 24.93
CA GLN A 438 -31.31 -44.44 24.40
C GLN A 438 -32.18 -43.83 25.50
N ALA A 439 -32.18 -44.41 26.71
CA ALA A 439 -32.91 -43.88 27.86
C ALA A 439 -32.42 -42.50 28.34
N HIS A 440 -31.20 -42.08 27.99
CA HIS A 440 -30.67 -40.75 28.33
C HIS A 440 -31.08 -39.66 27.34
N ILE A 441 -31.70 -40.02 26.22
CA ILE A 441 -32.20 -39.07 25.23
C ILE A 441 -33.58 -38.59 25.68
N ALA A 442 -33.80 -37.28 25.71
CA ALA A 442 -35.07 -36.71 26.12
C ALA A 442 -36.23 -37.24 25.24
N PRO A 443 -37.37 -37.66 25.81
CA PRO A 443 -38.50 -38.20 25.04
C PRO A 443 -39.01 -37.23 23.97
N SER A 444 -38.98 -35.93 24.25
CA SER A 444 -39.33 -34.88 23.29
C SER A 444 -38.40 -34.82 22.07
N VAL A 445 -37.12 -35.19 22.24
CA VAL A 445 -36.14 -35.25 21.15
C VAL A 445 -36.37 -36.50 20.31
N MET A 446 -36.66 -37.65 20.93
CA MET A 446 -37.03 -38.87 20.19
C MET A 446 -38.30 -38.71 19.39
N GLY A 447 -39.33 -38.06 19.94
CA GLY A 447 -40.56 -37.76 19.19
C GLY A 447 -40.29 -36.92 17.94
N VAL A 448 -39.34 -35.98 18.00
CA VAL A 448 -38.92 -35.19 16.83
C VAL A 448 -38.09 -36.02 15.85
N LEU A 449 -37.33 -37.01 16.28
CA LEU A 449 -36.57 -37.89 15.39
C LEU A 449 -37.48 -38.84 14.61
N GLU A 450 -38.48 -39.42 15.28
CA GLU A 450 -39.36 -40.47 14.74
C GLU A 450 -40.52 -39.94 13.88
N ALA A 451 -40.88 -38.66 13.99
CA ALA A 451 -42.02 -38.06 13.29
C ALA A 451 -41.89 -37.85 11.74
N SER A 452 -41.36 -38.78 10.93
CA SER A 452 -41.39 -38.67 9.45
C SER A 452 -41.95 -39.90 8.74
N ASP A 453 -43.28 -40.00 8.72
CA ASP A 453 -44.15 -40.20 7.55
C ASP A 453 -45.49 -40.79 8.02
N GLN A 454 -46.46 -39.91 8.30
CA GLN A 454 -47.84 -40.22 7.92
C GLN A 454 -48.22 -39.23 6.82
N PRO A 455 -48.40 -39.66 5.56
CA PRO A 455 -49.18 -38.88 4.65
C PRO A 455 -50.57 -38.76 5.28
N THR A 456 -51.00 -37.54 5.57
CA THR A 456 -52.40 -37.23 5.88
C THR A 456 -53.25 -37.71 4.72
N VAL A 457 -53.78 -38.94 4.83
CA VAL A 457 -54.87 -39.41 4.00
C VAL A 457 -56.06 -38.55 4.39
N MET A 458 -56.35 -37.53 3.59
CA MET A 458 -57.62 -36.83 3.69
C MET A 458 -58.75 -37.83 3.42
N PRO A 459 -59.85 -37.84 4.20
CA PRO A 459 -60.99 -38.67 3.89
C PRO A 459 -61.58 -38.21 2.55
N VAL A 460 -61.71 -39.13 1.61
CA VAL A 460 -62.41 -38.91 0.33
C VAL A 460 -63.87 -38.56 0.64
N GLY A 461 -64.25 -37.30 0.41
CA GLY A 461 -65.66 -36.88 0.39
C GLY A 461 -66.37 -37.39 -0.87
N PRO A 462 -67.70 -37.51 -0.86
CA PRO A 462 -68.46 -38.21 -1.90
C PRO A 462 -68.48 -37.41 -3.23
N PRO A 463 -68.73 -38.08 -4.37
CA PRO A 463 -68.64 -37.44 -5.68
C PRO A 463 -69.83 -36.52 -5.90
N VAL A 464 -69.58 -35.25 -6.23
CA VAL A 464 -70.61 -34.28 -6.64
C VAL A 464 -70.80 -34.35 -8.16
N GLU A 465 -72.05 -34.52 -8.56
CA GLU A 465 -72.54 -34.58 -9.94
C GLU A 465 -72.12 -33.39 -10.80
N ARG A 466 -71.76 -33.68 -12.06
CA ARG A 466 -71.54 -32.68 -13.10
C ARG A 466 -72.84 -31.97 -13.43
N ARG A 467 -72.88 -30.64 -13.23
CA ARG A 467 -73.82 -29.75 -13.93
C ARG A 467 -73.07 -28.88 -14.93
N VAL A 468 -73.44 -29.07 -16.19
CA VAL A 468 -73.07 -28.24 -17.34
C VAL A 468 -73.86 -26.94 -17.26
N THR A 469 -73.19 -25.79 -17.34
CA THR A 469 -73.80 -24.54 -17.87
C THR A 469 -72.76 -23.69 -18.59
N VAL A 470 -73.23 -23.18 -19.72
CA VAL A 470 -72.58 -22.41 -20.79
C VAL A 470 -72.45 -20.93 -20.41
N GLY A 471 -71.43 -20.22 -20.93
CA GLY A 471 -71.59 -18.80 -21.29
C GLY A 471 -70.45 -17.82 -20.98
N ASN A 472 -69.68 -17.53 -22.04
CA ASN A 472 -69.27 -16.20 -22.53
C ASN A 472 -68.20 -15.30 -21.86
N THR A 473 -67.15 -15.11 -22.67
CA THR A 473 -66.51 -13.86 -23.16
C THR A 473 -65.57 -13.02 -22.28
N ALA A 474 -64.32 -12.98 -22.78
CA ALA A 474 -63.45 -11.83 -23.03
C ALA A 474 -62.78 -11.11 -21.85
N SER A 475 -61.45 -11.17 -21.78
CA SER A 475 -60.57 -10.05 -22.19
C SER A 475 -59.08 -10.36 -21.96
N ASN A 476 -58.27 -9.72 -22.81
CA ASN A 476 -56.83 -9.82 -23.02
C ASN A 476 -55.95 -9.68 -21.77
N SER A 477 -54.79 -10.35 -21.76
CA SER A 477 -53.49 -9.69 -22.06
C SER A 477 -52.30 -10.65 -21.93
N TYR A 478 -51.39 -10.51 -22.90
CA TYR A 478 -50.10 -11.17 -23.04
C TYR A 478 -49.19 -10.92 -21.83
N THR A 479 -48.32 -11.88 -21.49
CA THR A 479 -46.89 -11.86 -21.89
C THR A 479 -46.17 -13.07 -21.30
N ARG A 480 -45.60 -13.89 -22.20
CA ARG A 480 -44.77 -15.07 -21.93
C ARG A 480 -43.33 -14.64 -22.24
N ILE A 481 -42.43 -14.65 -21.27
CA ILE A 481 -40.98 -14.58 -21.54
C ILE A 481 -40.30 -15.80 -20.93
N THR A 482 -39.57 -16.43 -21.83
CA THR A 482 -38.89 -17.72 -21.79
C THR A 482 -37.59 -17.64 -20.99
N VAL A 483 -37.32 -18.74 -20.31
CA VAL A 483 -36.07 -19.11 -19.66
C VAL A 483 -34.99 -19.38 -20.71
N MET A 484 -33.82 -18.76 -20.61
CA MET A 484 -32.60 -19.28 -21.24
C MET A 484 -31.44 -19.28 -20.24
N SER A 485 -30.92 -20.48 -20.01
CA SER A 485 -29.67 -20.76 -19.33
C SER A 485 -28.60 -21.07 -20.37
N VAL A 486 -27.51 -20.31 -20.29
CA VAL A 486 -26.09 -20.69 -20.41
C VAL A 486 -25.70 -21.76 -21.43
N GLY A 487 -24.85 -21.35 -22.39
CA GLY A 487 -23.96 -22.21 -23.16
C GLY A 487 -22.70 -21.42 -23.53
N ASP A 488 -21.56 -21.97 -23.18
CA ASP A 488 -20.25 -21.32 -23.02
C ASP A 488 -19.60 -20.75 -24.29
N CYS A 489 -18.79 -19.72 -24.04
CA CYS A 489 -17.80 -19.15 -24.94
C CYS A 489 -16.61 -20.11 -25.15
N GLU A 490 -16.21 -20.34 -26.40
CA GLU A 490 -14.80 -20.50 -26.75
C GLU A 490 -14.45 -19.77 -28.05
N THR A 491 -13.44 -18.89 -27.91
CA THR A 491 -12.41 -18.53 -28.88
C THR A 491 -12.81 -17.93 -30.25
N TYR A 492 -12.50 -16.64 -30.45
CA TYR A 492 -11.88 -16.19 -31.70
C TYR A 492 -10.97 -14.97 -31.46
N ARG A 493 -9.73 -15.08 -31.94
CA ARG A 493 -8.72 -14.03 -32.09
C ARG A 493 -8.89 -13.36 -33.49
N PRO A 494 -8.21 -12.24 -33.76
CA PRO A 494 -8.75 -11.14 -34.57
C PRO A 494 -8.44 -11.25 -36.07
N ASN A 495 -9.21 -10.50 -36.85
CA ASN A 495 -8.73 -9.67 -37.97
C ASN A 495 -9.60 -8.41 -38.05
#